data_AF-A0A821W673-F1
#
_entry.id   AF-A0A821W673-F1
#
_cell.length_a   1.000
_cell.length_b   1.000
_cell.length_c   1.000
_cell.angle_alpha   90.00
_cell.angle_beta   90.00
_cell.angle_gamma   90.00
#
_symmetry.space_group_name_H-M   'P 1'
#
loop_
_entity.id
_entity.type
_entity.pdbx_description
1 polymer ?
#
loop_
_entity_poly.entity_id
_entity_poly.type
_entity_poly.pdbx_seq_one_letter_code
_entity_poly.pdbx_strand_id
1 'polypeptide(L)'
;MDTTPQEGAQVFALLQQGLNDRQETGAFTRRPTTSRHRCTSERDDRFIVSTSLRNRHLTGVDVQGELRCVRGIAVSEWIARRRLKEADLTPKRPATGPKLTAGHRQARLQFAREHLNWSIRQWRSILLTDECRMCRQGSDRRGRVYRRPGERFS
;
A
#
# COMPACT_ATOMS: atom_id res chain seq x y z
N MET A 1 36.79 52.22 6.66
CA MET A 1 35.84 51.46 7.51
C MET A 1 36.36 50.06 7.46
N ASP A 2 37.29 49.78 8.37
CA ASP A 2 38.30 48.76 8.18
C ASP A 2 37.90 47.54 9.00
N THR A 3 37.53 46.47 8.30
CA THR A 3 37.25 45.17 8.90
C THR A 3 38.51 44.67 9.60
N THR A 4 38.41 44.44 10.90
CA THR A 4 39.49 44.00 11.78
C THR A 4 40.15 42.71 11.26
N PRO A 5 41.50 42.61 11.22
CA PRO A 5 42.22 41.46 10.62
C PRO A 5 41.87 40.09 11.21
N GLN A 6 41.35 40.06 12.44
CA GLN A 6 40.96 38.83 13.14
C GLN A 6 39.73 38.14 12.53
N GLU A 7 38.75 38.90 12.02
CA GLU A 7 37.55 38.31 11.44
C GLU A 7 37.87 37.60 10.12
N GLY A 8 38.68 38.23 9.26
CA GLY A 8 39.11 37.65 7.99
C GLY A 8 39.91 36.34 8.14
N ALA A 9 40.78 36.26 9.16
CA ALA A 9 41.52 35.04 9.47
C ALA A 9 40.60 33.89 9.93
N GLN A 10 39.54 34.22 10.67
CA GLN A 10 38.57 33.25 11.17
C GLN A 10 37.68 32.70 10.06
N VAL A 11 37.24 33.55 9.12
CA VAL A 11 36.49 33.11 7.94
C VAL A 11 37.38 32.24 7.03
N PHE A 12 38.65 32.62 6.85
CA PHE A 12 39.59 31.86 6.04
C PHE A 12 39.93 30.49 6.66
N ALA A 13 40.07 30.42 7.98
CA ALA A 13 40.26 29.16 8.71
C ALA A 13 39.04 28.22 8.59
N LEU A 14 37.81 28.76 8.68
CA LEU A 14 36.59 27.99 8.47
C LEU A 14 36.45 27.47 7.03
N LEU A 15 36.84 28.29 6.04
CA LEU A 15 36.88 27.88 4.64
C LEU A 15 37.96 26.81 4.41
N GLN A 16 39.13 26.95 5.02
CA GLN A 16 40.19 25.93 4.99
C GLN A 16 39.75 24.62 5.64
N GLN A 17 39.10 24.66 6.81
CA GLN A 17 38.53 23.46 7.45
C GLN A 17 37.47 22.80 6.57
N GLY A 18 36.54 23.56 6.00
CA GLY A 18 35.51 23.03 5.12
C GLY A 18 36.04 22.49 3.79
N LEU A 19 37.20 22.95 3.32
CA LEU A 19 37.91 22.43 2.14
C LEU A 19 38.73 21.18 2.45
N ASN A 20 39.32 21.07 3.64
CA ASN A 20 40.06 19.88 4.08
C ASN A 20 39.11 18.70 4.36
N ASP A 21 37.98 18.94 5.02
CA ASP A 21 36.89 17.96 5.16
C ASP A 21 36.41 17.43 3.79
N ARG A 22 36.48 18.29 2.76
CA ARG A 22 36.11 18.03 1.37
C ARG A 22 37.08 17.11 0.64
N GLN A 23 38.37 17.20 0.96
CA GLN A 23 39.44 16.38 0.40
C GLN A 23 39.44 14.97 1.03
N GLU A 24 39.16 14.87 2.33
CA GLU A 24 39.17 13.60 3.07
C GLU A 24 37.94 12.71 2.82
N THR A 25 36.75 13.30 2.65
CA THR A 25 35.49 12.52 2.61
C THR A 25 35.12 12.03 1.19
N GLY A 26 35.71 12.59 0.14
CA GLY A 26 35.53 12.17 -1.26
C GLY A 26 34.10 12.23 -1.85
N ALA A 27 33.07 12.52 -1.03
CA ALA A 27 31.67 12.50 -1.46
C ALA A 27 30.85 13.63 -0.81
N PHE A 28 30.13 14.39 -1.64
CA PHE A 28 29.12 15.38 -1.25
C PHE A 28 27.85 14.68 -0.76
N THR A 29 27.91 14.00 0.38
CA THR A 29 26.71 13.38 0.99
C THR A 29 26.41 14.03 2.33
N ARG A 30 25.15 14.48 2.47
CA ARG A 30 24.66 15.10 3.70
C ARG A 30 24.76 14.08 4.83
N ARG A 31 25.40 14.46 5.96
CA ARG A 31 25.43 13.64 7.18
C ARG A 31 24.00 13.28 7.61
N PRO A 32 23.75 12.03 8.06
CA PRO A 32 22.43 11.64 8.55
C PRO A 32 21.99 12.58 9.68
N THR A 33 20.91 13.32 9.48
CA THR A 33 20.34 14.18 10.52
C THR A 33 19.47 13.35 11.44
N THR A 34 19.49 13.66 12.75
CA THR A 34 18.53 13.10 13.72
C THR A 34 17.11 13.42 13.27
N SER A 35 16.38 12.38 12.83
CA SER A 35 15.00 12.53 12.39
C SER A 35 14.05 12.71 13.56
N ARG A 36 12.90 13.36 13.34
CA ARG A 36 11.83 13.47 14.34
C ARG A 36 11.39 12.08 14.80
N HIS A 37 11.35 11.85 16.12
CA HIS A 37 10.85 10.62 16.70
C HIS A 37 9.41 10.32 16.25
N ARG A 38 9.13 9.05 15.98
CA ARG A 38 7.81 8.57 15.56
C ARG A 38 6.84 8.59 16.76
N CYS A 39 5.58 8.89 16.49
CA CYS A 39 4.52 8.81 17.50
C CYS A 39 4.12 7.36 17.84
N THR A 40 4.41 6.41 16.95
CA THR A 40 4.18 4.97 17.15
C THR A 40 5.49 4.25 17.42
N SER A 41 5.45 3.24 18.28
CA SER A 41 6.55 2.29 18.47
C SER A 41 6.49 1.18 17.42
N GLU A 42 7.57 0.43 17.25
CA GLU A 42 7.58 -0.75 16.37
C GLU A 42 6.53 -1.80 16.76
N ARG A 43 6.19 -1.89 18.07
CA ARG A 43 5.19 -2.82 18.56
C ARG A 43 3.79 -2.41 18.11
N ASP A 44 3.54 -1.11 18.00
CA ASP A 44 2.27 -0.56 17.51
C ASP A 44 2.19 -0.71 15.99
N ASP A 45 3.29 -0.46 15.28
CA ASP A 45 3.39 -0.68 13.84
C ASP A 45 3.10 -2.15 13.49
N ARG A 46 3.67 -3.10 14.26
CA ARG A 46 3.38 -4.53 14.14
C ARG A 46 1.91 -4.86 14.42
N PHE A 47 1.30 -4.20 15.40
CA PHE A 47 -0.12 -4.38 15.71
C PHE A 47 -1.00 -3.90 14.55
N ILE A 48 -0.76 -2.68 14.03
CA ILE A 48 -1.46 -2.10 12.88
C ILE A 48 -1.42 -3.06 11.68
N VAL A 49 -0.23 -3.56 11.34
CA VAL A 49 -0.04 -4.48 10.22
C VAL A 49 -0.75 -5.81 10.49
N SER A 50 -0.58 -6.41 11.67
CA SER A 50 -1.20 -7.70 12.00
C SER A 50 -2.74 -7.62 11.98
N THR A 51 -3.31 -6.58 12.56
CA THR A 51 -4.76 -6.32 12.53
C THR A 51 -5.29 -6.26 11.10
N SER A 52 -4.63 -5.48 10.23
CA SER A 52 -5.04 -5.37 8.83
C SER A 52 -4.88 -6.68 8.04
N LEU A 53 -3.84 -7.48 8.33
CA LEU A 53 -3.64 -8.78 7.70
C LEU A 53 -4.69 -9.82 8.14
N ARG A 54 -5.13 -9.78 9.41
CA ARG A 54 -6.19 -10.65 9.95
C ARG A 54 -7.56 -10.33 9.35
N ASN A 55 -7.88 -9.04 9.22
CA ASN A 55 -9.12 -8.60 8.59
C ASN A 55 -8.83 -7.56 7.51
N ARG A 56 -8.78 -8.05 6.27
CA ARG A 56 -8.44 -7.25 5.07
C ARG A 56 -9.45 -6.15 4.77
N HIS A 57 -10.65 -6.19 5.35
CA HIS A 57 -11.73 -5.23 5.12
C HIS A 57 -11.71 -4.03 6.07
N LEU A 58 -10.85 -4.04 7.10
CA LEU A 58 -10.74 -2.91 8.01
C LEU A 58 -10.20 -1.69 7.26
N THR A 59 -10.87 -0.55 7.48
CA THR A 59 -10.40 0.73 6.98
C THR A 59 -9.28 1.27 7.88
N GLY A 60 -8.54 2.26 7.39
CA GLY A 60 -7.55 2.95 8.24
C GLY A 60 -8.14 3.59 9.50
N VAL A 61 -9.43 3.94 9.48
CA VAL A 61 -10.17 4.46 10.64
C VAL A 61 -10.40 3.33 11.64
N ASP A 62 -10.87 2.18 11.17
CA ASP A 62 -11.13 1.03 12.04
C ASP A 62 -9.84 0.54 12.71
N VAL A 63 -8.74 0.45 11.96
CA VAL A 63 -7.43 0.06 12.51
C VAL A 63 -6.92 1.07 13.54
N GLN A 64 -7.16 2.37 13.31
CA GLN A 64 -6.83 3.42 14.28
C GLN A 64 -7.69 3.33 15.54
N GLY A 65 -8.98 3.03 15.40
CA GLY A 65 -9.90 2.80 16.51
C GLY A 65 -9.49 1.59 17.35
N GLU A 66 -9.15 0.47 16.72
CA GLU A 66 -8.64 -0.72 17.41
C GLU A 66 -7.33 -0.44 18.15
N LEU A 67 -6.39 0.27 17.54
CA LEU A 67 -5.14 0.65 18.17
C LEU A 67 -5.38 1.51 19.42
N ARG A 68 -6.31 2.49 19.33
CA ARG A 68 -6.70 3.31 20.47
C ARG A 68 -7.34 2.47 21.57
N CYS A 69 -8.23 1.54 21.23
CA CYS A 69 -8.94 0.69 22.19
C CYS A 69 -7.98 -0.25 22.94
N VAL A 70 -7.10 -0.95 22.21
CA VAL A 70 -6.23 -1.99 22.79
C VAL A 70 -5.00 -1.40 23.48
N ARG A 71 -4.46 -0.28 22.99
CA ARG A 71 -3.19 0.27 23.47
C ARG A 71 -3.29 1.65 24.11
N GLY A 72 -4.46 2.28 24.07
CA GLY A 72 -4.65 3.64 24.59
C GLY A 72 -3.96 4.73 23.75
N ILE A 73 -3.40 4.39 22.59
CA ILE A 73 -2.63 5.34 21.78
C ILE A 73 -3.57 6.09 20.83
N ALA A 74 -3.71 7.39 21.06
CA ALA A 74 -4.47 8.28 20.17
C ALA A 74 -3.58 8.78 19.02
N VAL A 75 -3.61 8.07 17.89
CA VAL A 75 -3.00 8.55 16.62
C VAL A 75 -4.08 8.98 15.64
N SER A 76 -3.69 9.78 14.65
CA SER A 76 -4.56 10.06 13.51
C SER A 76 -4.63 8.86 12.56
N GLU A 77 -5.75 8.73 11.85
CA GLU A 77 -5.94 7.69 10.84
C GLU A 77 -4.90 7.77 9.71
N TRP A 78 -4.40 8.98 9.40
CA TRP A 78 -3.30 9.17 8.46
C TRP A 78 -2.04 8.40 8.86
N ILE A 79 -1.70 8.37 10.16
CA ILE A 79 -0.55 7.61 10.67
C ILE A 79 -0.77 6.12 10.47
N ALA A 80 -1.96 5.59 10.80
CA ALA A 80 -2.29 4.20 10.58
C ALA A 80 -2.15 3.81 9.09
N ARG A 81 -2.67 4.63 8.17
CA ARG A 81 -2.49 4.43 6.72
C ARG A 81 -1.04 4.49 6.27
N ARG A 82 -0.27 5.42 6.82
CA ARG A 82 1.16 5.55 6.51
C ARG A 82 1.92 4.29 6.93
N ARG A 83 1.64 3.72 8.11
CA ARG A 83 2.24 2.47 8.57
C ARG A 83 1.85 1.27 7.73
N LEU A 84 0.59 1.18 7.32
CA LEU A 84 0.16 0.16 6.37
C LEU A 84 0.92 0.28 5.05
N LYS A 85 1.08 1.51 4.52
CA LYS A 85 1.83 1.76 3.29
C LYS A 85 3.32 1.41 3.42
N GLU A 86 3.94 1.72 4.55
CA GLU A 86 5.34 1.35 4.86
C GLU A 86 5.53 -0.19 4.90
N ALA A 87 4.47 -0.95 5.14
CA ALA A 87 4.45 -2.42 5.09
C ALA A 87 3.88 -2.99 3.78
N ASP A 88 3.87 -2.20 2.71
CA ASP A 88 3.33 -2.54 1.38
C ASP A 88 1.83 -2.87 1.32
N LEU A 89 1.08 -2.52 2.36
CA LEU A 89 -0.37 -2.69 2.39
C LEU A 89 -1.04 -1.42 1.85
N THR A 90 -1.67 -1.57 0.68
CA THR A 90 -2.38 -0.47 0.04
C THR A 90 -3.86 -0.81 -0.18
N PRO A 91 -4.75 0.17 -0.10
CA PRO A 91 -6.18 -0.07 -0.28
C PRO A 91 -6.48 -0.33 -1.76
N LYS A 92 -7.01 -1.51 -2.07
CA LYS A 92 -7.38 -1.95 -3.42
C LYS A 92 -8.85 -2.34 -3.47
N ARG A 93 -9.39 -2.43 -4.70
CA ARG A 93 -10.71 -3.03 -4.91
C ARG A 93 -10.60 -4.55 -4.74
N PRO A 94 -11.46 -5.19 -3.92
CA PRO A 94 -11.46 -6.63 -3.77
C PRO A 94 -11.73 -7.32 -5.12
N ALA A 95 -11.18 -8.51 -5.32
CA ALA A 95 -11.47 -9.29 -6.52
C ALA A 95 -12.94 -9.71 -6.52
N THR A 96 -13.51 -9.80 -7.72
CA THR A 96 -14.91 -10.11 -7.93
C THR A 96 -15.01 -11.43 -8.68
N GLY A 97 -15.92 -12.30 -8.24
CA GLY A 97 -16.23 -13.54 -8.95
C GLY A 97 -16.76 -14.61 -8.00
N PRO A 98 -17.53 -15.58 -8.52
CA PRO A 98 -17.90 -16.76 -7.76
C PRO A 98 -16.65 -17.57 -7.39
N LYS A 99 -16.62 -18.12 -6.18
CA LYS A 99 -15.57 -19.07 -5.79
C LYS A 99 -15.72 -20.34 -6.63
N LEU A 100 -14.75 -20.60 -7.50
CA LEU A 100 -14.75 -21.81 -8.33
C LEU A 100 -14.18 -22.99 -7.54
N THR A 101 -15.03 -23.97 -7.26
CA THR A 101 -14.65 -25.29 -6.74
C THR A 101 -13.82 -26.04 -7.80
N ALA A 102 -13.14 -27.11 -7.40
CA ALA A 102 -12.38 -27.95 -8.33
C ALA A 102 -13.28 -28.52 -9.44
N GLY A 103 -14.48 -29.00 -9.08
CA GLY A 103 -15.47 -29.50 -10.05
C GLY A 103 -15.92 -28.42 -11.04
N HIS A 104 -16.18 -27.19 -10.59
CA HIS A 104 -16.50 -26.08 -11.51
C HIS A 104 -15.38 -25.80 -12.51
N ARG A 105 -14.12 -25.86 -12.07
CA ARG A 105 -12.96 -25.63 -12.94
C ARG A 105 -12.85 -26.71 -14.00
N GLN A 106 -13.03 -27.97 -13.62
CA GLN A 106 -12.98 -29.10 -14.54
C GLN A 106 -14.12 -29.04 -15.56
N ALA A 107 -15.36 -28.82 -15.12
CA ALA A 107 -16.52 -28.71 -16.02
C ALA A 107 -16.36 -27.55 -17.01
N ARG A 108 -15.91 -26.37 -16.55
CA ARG A 108 -15.64 -25.23 -17.43
C ARG A 108 -14.53 -25.49 -18.43
N LEU A 109 -13.44 -26.15 -18.00
CA LEU A 109 -12.34 -26.52 -18.88
C LEU A 109 -12.78 -27.54 -19.94
N GLN A 110 -13.57 -28.52 -19.54
CA GLN A 110 -14.12 -29.53 -20.45
C GLN A 110 -15.04 -28.88 -21.48
N PHE A 111 -15.98 -28.04 -21.04
CA PHE A 111 -16.86 -27.27 -21.91
C PHE A 111 -16.06 -26.44 -22.93
N ALA A 112 -15.02 -25.72 -22.47
CA ALA A 112 -14.17 -24.90 -23.34
C ALA A 112 -13.41 -25.75 -24.37
N ARG A 113 -12.95 -26.95 -24.01
CA ARG A 113 -12.26 -27.87 -24.94
C ARG A 113 -13.20 -28.43 -26.00
N GLU A 114 -14.38 -28.89 -25.59
CA GLU A 114 -15.39 -29.44 -26.50
C GLU A 114 -15.86 -28.42 -27.54
N HIS A 115 -15.94 -27.15 -27.15
CA HIS A 115 -16.46 -26.07 -27.98
C HIS A 115 -15.35 -25.20 -28.60
N LEU A 116 -14.06 -25.59 -28.47
CA LEU A 116 -12.92 -24.81 -28.95
C LEU A 116 -12.96 -24.59 -30.48
N ASN A 117 -13.33 -25.63 -31.21
CA ASN A 117 -13.34 -25.65 -32.68
C ASN A 117 -14.75 -25.41 -33.27
N TRP A 118 -15.68 -24.91 -32.48
CA TRP A 118 -17.04 -24.64 -32.96
C TRP A 118 -17.06 -23.48 -33.94
N SER A 119 -17.77 -23.69 -35.05
CA SER A 119 -18.01 -22.67 -36.06
C SER A 119 -19.06 -21.65 -35.60
N ILE A 120 -19.04 -20.46 -36.20
CA ILE A 120 -20.03 -19.40 -35.94
C ILE A 120 -21.46 -19.89 -36.17
N ARG A 121 -21.68 -20.80 -37.13
CA ARG A 121 -23.01 -21.37 -37.40
C ARG A 121 -23.52 -22.21 -36.22
N GLN A 122 -22.65 -22.98 -35.57
CA GLN A 122 -22.99 -23.78 -34.38
C GLN A 122 -23.28 -22.89 -33.16
N TRP A 123 -22.54 -21.79 -33.00
CA TRP A 123 -22.85 -20.81 -31.95
C TRP A 123 -24.19 -20.12 -32.16
N ARG A 124 -24.58 -19.84 -33.41
CA ARG A 124 -25.86 -19.20 -33.75
C ARG A 124 -27.08 -20.08 -33.46
N SER A 125 -26.93 -21.40 -33.43
CA SER A 125 -28.05 -22.29 -33.08
C SER A 125 -28.36 -22.33 -31.58
N ILE A 126 -27.50 -21.76 -30.73
CA ILE A 126 -27.73 -21.74 -29.28
C ILE A 126 -28.56 -20.51 -28.90
N LEU A 127 -29.68 -20.73 -28.21
CA LEU A 127 -30.42 -19.69 -27.51
C LEU A 127 -29.91 -19.56 -26.07
N LEU A 128 -29.26 -18.44 -25.75
CA LEU A 128 -28.83 -18.13 -24.39
C LEU A 128 -29.95 -17.42 -23.63
N THR A 129 -30.22 -17.86 -22.40
CA THR A 129 -31.20 -17.25 -21.50
C THR A 129 -30.52 -16.96 -20.15
N ASP A 130 -30.80 -15.80 -19.57
CA ASP A 130 -30.32 -15.40 -18.25
C ASP A 130 -31.25 -14.31 -17.69
N GLU A 131 -31.25 -14.15 -16.37
CA GLU A 131 -31.98 -13.09 -15.67
C GLU A 131 -31.01 -12.01 -15.19
N CYS A 132 -31.34 -10.74 -15.41
CA CYS A 132 -30.54 -9.63 -14.90
C CYS A 132 -31.35 -8.70 -13.99
N ARG A 133 -30.68 -8.15 -12.98
CA ARG A 133 -31.28 -7.17 -12.05
C ARG A 133 -31.13 -5.75 -12.62
N MET A 134 -32.24 -5.05 -12.81
CA MET A 134 -32.26 -3.63 -13.16
C MET A 134 -32.43 -2.75 -11.91
N CYS A 135 -31.43 -1.93 -11.57
CA CYS A 135 -31.45 -1.04 -10.40
C CYS A 135 -31.42 0.44 -10.79
N ARG A 136 -32.31 1.26 -10.20
CA ARG A 136 -32.39 2.72 -10.43
C ARG A 136 -31.22 3.52 -9.85
N GLN A 137 -30.57 3.02 -8.80
CA GLN A 137 -29.35 3.59 -8.21
C GLN A 137 -28.36 2.46 -7.91
N GLY A 138 -27.06 2.71 -8.14
CA GLY A 138 -26.01 1.72 -7.94
C GLY A 138 -25.79 1.42 -6.45
N SER A 139 -26.28 0.27 -5.98
CA SER A 139 -26.11 -0.20 -4.59
C SER A 139 -24.70 -0.75 -4.30
N ASP A 140 -23.84 -0.88 -5.31
CA ASP A 140 -22.68 -1.77 -5.25
C ASP A 140 -21.34 -1.05 -5.01
N ARG A 141 -21.35 -0.03 -4.14
CA ARG A 141 -20.10 0.63 -3.70
C ARG A 141 -19.35 -0.30 -2.74
N ARG A 142 -18.42 -1.07 -3.30
CA ARG A 142 -17.62 -2.03 -2.54
C ARG A 142 -16.57 -1.33 -1.68
N GLY A 143 -16.49 -1.74 -0.41
CA GLY A 143 -15.41 -1.37 0.49
C GLY A 143 -14.05 -1.77 -0.08
N ARG A 144 -13.02 -0.97 0.22
CA ARG A 144 -11.64 -1.28 -0.18
C ARG A 144 -11.06 -2.31 0.78
N VAL A 145 -10.13 -3.12 0.29
CA VAL A 145 -9.36 -4.07 1.09
C VAL A 145 -7.88 -3.71 1.08
N TYR A 146 -7.19 -3.84 2.21
CA TYR A 146 -5.75 -3.61 2.28
C TYR A 146 -4.99 -4.88 1.90
N ARG A 147 -4.22 -4.83 0.83
CA ARG A 147 -3.45 -5.97 0.32
C ARG A 147 -2.09 -5.58 -0.21
N ARG A 148 -1.18 -6.56 -0.25
CA ARG A 148 0.12 -6.40 -0.90
C ARG A 148 -0.02 -6.48 -2.43
N PRO A 149 0.96 -5.96 -3.18
CA PRO A 149 1.08 -6.27 -4.60
C PRO A 149 1.08 -7.79 -4.83
N GLY A 150 0.33 -8.29 -5.82
CA GLY A 150 0.23 -9.72 -6.13
C GLY A 150 -0.88 -10.51 -5.42
N GLU A 151 -1.38 -10.04 -4.26
CA GLU A 151 -2.42 -10.73 -3.46
C GLU A 151 -3.85 -10.50 -4.01
N ARG A 152 -4.08 -10.56 -5.33
CA ARG A 152 -5.40 -10.23 -5.88
C ARG A 152 -6.47 -11.27 -5.49
N PHE A 153 -6.10 -12.54 -5.47
CA PHE A 153 -6.99 -13.69 -5.27
C PHE A 153 -6.66 -14.52 -4.03
N SER A 154 -5.70 -14.07 -3.21
CA SER A 154 -5.34 -14.70 -1.93
C SER A 154 -6.30 -14.31 -0.81
#